data_AF-A0A1I0JSI8-F1
#
_entry.id   AF-A0A1I0JSI8-F1
#
_cell.length_a   1.000
_cell.length_b   1.000
_cell.length_c   1.000
_cell.angle_alpha   90.00
_cell.angle_beta   90.00
_cell.angle_gamma   90.00
#
_symmetry.space_group_name_H-M   'P 1'
#
loop_
_entity.id
_entity.type
_entity.pdbx_description
1 polymer ?
#
loop_
_entity_poly.entity_id
_entity_poly.type
_entity_poly.pdbx_seq_one_letter_code
_entity_poly.pdbx_strand_id
1 'polypeptide(L)' 'MFDPHSNAVYFARYNAICTRYVLLTDQALIDRWKYHQLRSRRREDGDWIAFSVCEDLLRQRGNPYLDNHYPKD' A
#
# COMPACT_ATOMS: atom_id res chain seq x y z
N MET A 1 13.87 15.96 12.00
CA MET A 1 15.11 15.67 11.26
C MET A 1 14.75 14.63 10.22
N PHE A 2 14.72 15.00 8.94
CA PHE A 2 14.36 14.07 7.86
C PHE A 2 15.61 13.28 7.47
N ASP A 3 15.56 11.96 7.65
CA ASP A 3 16.68 11.07 7.33
C ASP A 3 16.57 10.61 5.86
N PRO A 4 17.50 11.01 4.97
CA PRO A 4 17.44 10.66 3.55
C PRO A 4 17.68 9.17 3.28
N HIS A 5 18.32 8.44 4.20
CA HIS A 5 18.49 6.99 4.07
C HIS A 5 17.17 6.26 4.34
N SER A 6 16.36 6.77 5.29
CA SER A 6 15.00 6.25 5.55
C SER A 6 14.12 6.31 4.31
N ASN A 7 14.18 7.41 3.54
CA ASN A 7 13.43 7.56 2.29
C ASN A 7 13.88 6.57 1.21
N ALA A 8 15.19 6.39 1.01
CA ALA A 8 15.68 5.45 0.00
C ALA A 8 15.25 4.00 0.31
N VAL A 9 15.29 3.60 1.58
CA VAL A 9 14.82 2.27 2.03
C VAL A 9 13.31 2.15 1.87
N TYR A 10 12.54 3.19 2.19
CA TYR A 10 11.10 3.23 1.96
C TYR A 10 10.77 3.05 0.48
N PHE A 11 11.37 3.84 -0.41
CA PHE A 11 11.11 3.76 -1.85
C PHE A 11 11.53 2.42 -2.45
N ALA A 12 12.67 1.86 -2.03
CA ALA A 12 13.10 0.54 -2.48
C ALA A 12 12.08 -0.55 -2.11
N ARG A 13 11.57 -0.53 -0.87
CA ARG A 13 10.53 -1.46 -0.41
C ARG A 13 9.21 -1.24 -1.13
N TYR A 14 8.79 0.02 -1.28
CA TYR A 14 7.57 0.39 -1.99
C TYR A 14 7.61 -0.14 -3.42
N ASN A 15 8.69 0.12 -4.16
CA ASN A 15 8.84 -0.33 -5.55
C ASN A 15 8.85 -1.86 -5.64
N ALA A 16 9.57 -2.55 -4.76
CA ALA A 16 9.59 -4.02 -4.75
C ALA A 16 8.20 -4.63 -4.52
N ILE A 17 7.41 -4.06 -3.60
CA ILE A 17 6.04 -4.51 -3.36
C ILE A 17 5.13 -4.16 -4.54
N CYS A 18 5.27 -2.95 -5.09
CA CYS A 18 4.49 -2.48 -6.24
C CYS A 18 4.69 -3.39 -7.46
N THR A 19 5.94 -3.71 -7.84
CA THR A 19 6.24 -4.64 -8.93
C THR A 19 5.64 -6.04 -8.70
N ARG A 20 5.56 -6.49 -7.45
CA ARG A 20 4.93 -7.77 -7.12
C ARG A 20 3.40 -7.71 -7.19
N TYR A 21 2.82 -6.61 -6.74
CA TYR A 21 1.38 -6.48 -6.53
C TYR A 21 0.65 -5.98 -7.77
N VAL A 22 1.33 -5.31 -8.71
CA VAL A 22 0.75 -4.87 -9.99
C VAL A 22 0.19 -6.02 -10.83
N LEU A 23 0.67 -7.24 -10.62
CA LEU A 23 0.20 -8.46 -11.31
C LEU A 23 -1.02 -9.11 -10.64
N LEU A 24 -1.39 -8.65 -9.44
CA LEU A 24 -2.51 -9.22 -8.70
C LEU A 24 -3.85 -8.70 -9.22
N THR A 25 -4.91 -9.50 -9.07
CA THR A 25 -6.28 -9.05 -9.32
C THR A 25 -6.72 -8.05 -8.26
N ASP A 26 -7.75 -7.27 -8.56
CA ASP A 26 -8.31 -6.29 -7.62
C ASP A 26 -8.76 -6.94 -6.31
N GLN A 27 -9.40 -8.11 -6.37
CA GLN A 27 -9.80 -8.86 -5.17
C GLN A 27 -8.59 -9.24 -4.31
N ALA A 28 -7.51 -9.72 -4.92
CA ALA A 28 -6.29 -10.07 -4.19
C ALA A 28 -5.58 -8.84 -3.59
N LEU A 29 -5.65 -7.68 -4.27
CA LEU A 29 -5.18 -6.41 -3.72
C LEU A 29 -6.02 -5.96 -2.52
N ILE A 30 -7.35 -6.09 -2.60
CA ILE A 30 -8.27 -5.77 -1.50
C ILE A 30 -8.00 -6.66 -0.27
N ASP A 31 -7.84 -7.96 -0.47
CA ASP A 31 -7.58 -8.89 0.64
C ASP A 31 -6.22 -8.60 1.31
N ARG A 32 -5.20 -8.27 0.51
CA ARG A 32 -3.89 -7.84 1.03
C ARG A 32 -3.97 -6.49 1.71
N TRP A 33 -4.73 -5.55 1.16
CA TRP A 33 -4.97 -4.24 1.76
C TRP A 33 -5.54 -4.39 3.17
N LYS A 34 -6.62 -5.17 3.33
CA LYS A 34 -7.23 -5.48 4.64
C LYS A 34 -6.21 -6.12 5.59
N TYR A 35 -5.46 -7.11 5.09
CA TYR A 35 -4.45 -7.81 5.88
C TYR A 35 -3.38 -6.86 6.43
N HIS A 36 -2.82 -6.01 5.57
CA HIS A 36 -1.77 -5.07 5.94
C HIS A 36 -2.32 -3.92 6.81
N GLN A 37 -3.53 -3.43 6.55
CA GLN A 37 -4.18 -2.41 7.38
C GLN A 37 -4.33 -2.87 8.83
N LEU A 38 -4.76 -4.11 9.06
CA LEU A 38 -4.92 -4.67 10.41
C LEU A 38 -3.58 -4.83 11.14
N ARG A 39 -2.48 -4.94 10.40
CA ARG A 39 -1.14 -5.23 10.93
C ARG A 39 -0.24 -4.01 11.00
N SER A 40 -0.55 -2.94 10.28
CA SER A 40 0.21 -1.69 10.31
C SER A 40 0.03 -1.01 11.66
N ARG A 41 0.91 -1.32 12.61
CA ARG A 41 0.90 -0.74 13.96
C ARG A 41 1.66 0.58 14.05
N ARG A 42 2.60 0.84 13.15
CA ARG A 42 3.35 2.10 13.05
C ARG A 42 3.40 2.58 11.61
N ARG A 43 3.35 3.91 11.43
CA ARG A 43 3.78 4.54 10.18
C ARG A 43 5.24 4.13 9.95
N GLU A 44 5.57 3.72 8.73
CA GLU A 44 6.90 3.25 8.30
C GLU A 44 7.24 1.76 8.49
N ASP A 45 6.35 0.95 9.11
CA ASP A 45 6.52 -0.52 9.08
C ASP A 45 6.27 -1.11 7.69
N GLY A 46 6.83 -2.30 7.42
CA GLY A 46 6.64 -2.97 6.13
C GLY A 46 5.17 -3.20 5.75
N ASP A 47 4.31 -3.45 6.74
CA ASP A 47 2.86 -3.54 6.55
C ASP A 47 2.24 -2.17 6.19
N TRP A 48 2.75 -1.05 6.71
CA TRP A 48 2.28 0.29 6.32
C TRP A 48 2.60 0.59 4.86
N ILE A 49 3.81 0.24 4.41
CA ILE A 49 4.22 0.40 3.01
C ILE A 49 3.35 -0.50 2.11
N ALA A 50 3.16 -1.75 2.49
CA ALA A 50 2.36 -2.70 1.72
C ALA A 50 0.87 -2.29 1.61
N PHE A 51 0.30 -1.78 2.71
CA PHE A 51 -1.04 -1.18 2.73
C PHE A 51 -1.14 0.00 1.76
N SER A 52 -0.15 0.91 1.80
CA SER A 52 -0.11 2.10 0.92
C SER A 52 0.03 1.72 -0.56
N VAL A 53 0.83 0.71 -0.89
CA VAL A 53 0.96 0.21 -2.27
C VAL A 53 -0.36 -0.37 -2.78
N CYS A 54 -1.06 -1.18 -1.97
CA CYS A 54 -2.37 -1.70 -2.36
C CYS A 54 -3.37 -0.56 -2.60
N GLU A 55 -3.35 0.48 -1.76
CA GLU A 55 -4.18 1.67 -1.94
C GLU A 55 -3.95 2.33 -3.30
N ASP A 56 -2.69 2.61 -3.63
CA ASP A 56 -2.34 3.32 -4.86
C ASP A 56 -2.68 2.49 -6.10
N LEU A 57 -2.40 1.18 -6.07
CA LEU A 57 -2.73 0.30 -7.20
C LEU A 57 -4.25 0.20 -7.43
N LEU A 58 -5.06 0.09 -6.37
CA LEU A 58 -6.52 0.05 -6.50
C LEU A 58 -7.06 1.39 -7.03
N ARG A 59 -6.55 2.54 -6.56
CA ARG A 59 -6.95 3.87 -7.07
C ARG A 59 -6.51 4.10 -8.52
N GLN A 60 -5.30 3.69 -8.89
CA GLN A 60 -4.82 3.76 -10.28
C GLN A 60 -5.69 2.94 -11.24
N ARG A 61 -6.27 1.84 -10.76
CA ARG A 61 -7.20 1.01 -11.53
C ARG A 61 -8.64 1.55 -11.54
N GLY A 62 -8.91 2.64 -10.83
CA GLY A 62 -10.27 3.17 -10.67
C GLY A 62 -11.19 2.22 -9.90
N ASN A 63 -10.63 1.39 -9.01
CA ASN A 63 -11.42 0.44 -8.25
C ASN A 63 -12.21 1.17 -7.16
N PRO A 64 -13.56 1.08 -7.14
CA PRO A 64 -14.40 1.86 -6.24
C PRO A 64 -14.39 1.34 -4.80
N TYR A 65 -13.75 0.19 -4.53
CA TYR A 65 -13.71 -0.39 -3.19
C TYR A 65 -13.17 0.59 -2.17
N LEU A 66 -12.09 1.29 -2.48
CA LEU A 66 -11.49 2.25 -1.55
C LEU A 66 -12.34 3.50 -1.40
N ASP A 67 -12.93 4.03 -2.46
CA ASP A 67 -13.81 5.19 -2.34
C ASP A 67 -15.07 4.88 -1.50
N ASN A 68 -15.58 3.65 -1.58
CA ASN A 68 -16.77 3.22 -0.84
C ASN A 68 -16.48 2.85 0.62
N HIS A 69 -15.29 2.32 0.93
CA HIS A 69 -14.97 1.76 2.25
C HIS A 69 -13.89 2.52 3.02
N TYR A 70 -13.11 3.36 2.33
CA TYR A 70 -12.01 4.14 2.90
C TYR A 70 -11.82 5.46 2.11
N PRO A 71 -12.84 6.33 2.09
CA PRO A 71 -12.73 7.63 1.42
C PRO A 71 -11.62 8.44 2.08
N LYS A 72 -10.74 9.00 1.25
CA LYS A 72 -9.81 10.05 1.70
C LYS A 72 -10.57 11.37 1.56
N ASP A 73 -11.02 11.92 2.68
CA ASP A 73 -11.46 13.32 2.80
C ASP A 73 -10.39 14.27 2.24
#